data_AF-A0A925ACH0-F1
#
_entry.id   AF-A0A925ACH0-F1
#
_cell.length_a   1.000
_cell.length_b   1.000
_cell.length_c   1.000
_cell.angle_alpha   90.00
_cell.angle_beta   90.00
_cell.angle_gamma   90.00
#
_symmetry.space_group_name_H-M   'P 1'
#
loop_
_entity.id
_entity.type
_entity.pdbx_description
1 polymer ?
#
loop_
_entity_poly.entity_id
_entity_poly.type
_entity_poly.pdbx_seq_one_letter_code
_entity_poly.pdbx_strand_id
1 'polypeptide(L)'
;MDELISSELSARLDRIDIISRKIFAGKLQGERRSKRRGQSVEFEDYRNYVPGDDLRHVDWNIFARLERFFIKIFQEEEDLSVHIVLDASASMDAGSPSKLVLGMRLAMALGYIALVNNDRLSLSIFTGRHLHRLGPVRGRR
;
A
#
# COMPACT_ATOMS: atom_id res chain seq x y z
N MET A 1 2.49 25.68 -8.63
CA MET A 1 2.30 24.51 -7.74
C MET A 1 1.11 24.72 -6.80
N ASP A 2 0.98 25.92 -6.22
CA ASP A 2 -0.14 26.32 -5.36
C ASP A 2 -1.54 26.28 -6.02
N GLU A 3 -1.60 26.38 -7.35
CA GLU A 3 -2.86 26.27 -8.11
C GLU A 3 -3.32 24.80 -8.31
N LEU A 4 -2.37 23.87 -8.26
CA LEU A 4 -2.60 22.43 -8.42
C LEU A 4 -2.85 21.74 -7.07
N ILE A 5 -2.19 22.22 -6.02
CA ILE A 5 -2.39 21.81 -4.64
C ILE A 5 -2.84 23.03 -3.87
N SER A 6 -4.13 23.34 -3.94
CA SER A 6 -4.68 24.37 -3.06
C SER A 6 -4.52 23.92 -1.60
N SER A 7 -4.35 24.88 -0.68
CA SER A 7 -4.32 24.60 0.77
C SER A 7 -5.55 23.81 1.22
N GLU A 8 -6.70 24.06 0.58
CA GLU A 8 -7.92 23.28 0.78
C GLU A 8 -7.81 21.83 0.29
N LEU A 9 -7.18 21.58 -0.87
CA LEU A 9 -6.94 20.22 -1.36
C LEU A 9 -6.00 19.47 -0.42
N SER A 10 -4.90 20.07 0.02
CA SER A 10 -4.00 19.47 1.02
C SER A 10 -4.72 19.14 2.32
N ALA A 11 -5.50 20.08 2.87
CA ALA A 11 -6.25 19.84 4.09
C ALA A 11 -7.31 18.73 3.94
N ARG A 12 -7.93 18.60 2.75
CA ARG A 12 -8.83 17.49 2.44
C ARG A 12 -8.09 16.17 2.30
N LEU A 13 -6.91 16.16 1.68
CA LEU A 13 -6.06 14.97 1.55
C LEU A 13 -5.53 14.50 2.90
N ASP A 14 -5.08 15.41 3.76
CA ASP A 14 -4.67 15.08 5.12
C ASP A 14 -5.85 14.55 5.95
N ARG A 15 -7.05 15.10 5.77
CA ARG A 15 -8.25 14.58 6.41
C ARG A 15 -8.59 13.17 5.90
N ILE A 16 -8.50 12.93 4.59
CA ILE A 16 -8.70 11.60 4.01
C ILE A 16 -7.60 10.65 4.47
N ASP A 17 -6.36 11.09 4.62
CA ASP A 17 -5.26 10.30 5.15
C ASP A 17 -5.51 9.93 6.61
N ILE A 18 -5.91 10.87 7.46
CA ILE A 18 -6.29 10.62 8.85
C ILE A 18 -7.48 9.67 8.94
N ILE A 19 -8.51 9.86 8.11
CA ILE A 19 -9.70 8.98 8.07
C ILE A 19 -9.32 7.60 7.52
N SER A 20 -8.48 7.53 6.48
CA SER A 20 -7.94 6.30 5.92
C SER A 20 -7.16 5.55 6.98
N ARG A 21 -6.19 6.20 7.64
CA ARG A 21 -5.47 5.65 8.80
C ARG A 21 -6.41 5.24 9.93
N LYS A 22 -7.53 5.94 10.18
CA LYS A 22 -8.50 5.59 11.22
C LYS A 22 -9.41 4.41 10.82
N ILE A 23 -9.78 4.31 9.55
CA ILE A 23 -10.51 3.17 8.96
C ILE A 23 -9.59 1.94 8.91
N PHE A 24 -8.32 2.14 8.53
CA PHE A 24 -7.27 1.13 8.55
C PHE A 24 -6.78 0.81 9.96
N ALA A 25 -6.85 1.73 10.93
CA ALA A 25 -6.54 1.44 12.34
C ALA A 25 -7.71 0.74 13.04
N GLY A 26 -8.95 1.01 12.59
CA GLY A 26 -10.15 0.24 12.98
C GLY A 26 -10.16 -1.17 12.40
N LYS A 27 -9.42 -1.41 11.31
CA LYS A 27 -8.96 -2.72 10.87
C LYS A 27 -7.61 -3.03 11.52
N LEU A 28 -7.65 -3.36 12.82
CA LEU A 28 -6.51 -3.78 13.63
C LEU A 28 -5.27 -4.19 12.82
N GLN A 29 -4.15 -3.51 13.10
CA GLN A 29 -2.78 -3.96 12.93
C GLN A 29 -2.73 -5.50 12.73
N GLY A 30 -2.66 -5.94 11.46
CA GLY A 30 -2.78 -7.37 11.09
C GLY A 30 -3.85 -7.73 10.04
N GLU A 31 -4.67 -6.80 9.52
CA GLU A 31 -5.73 -7.15 8.55
C GLU A 31 -5.37 -7.01 7.06
N ARG A 32 -4.17 -6.53 6.70
CA ARG A 32 -3.58 -6.88 5.40
C ARG A 32 -2.82 -8.20 5.53
N ARG A 33 -3.54 -9.24 5.97
CA ARG A 33 -3.11 -10.61 5.75
C ARG A 33 -3.39 -10.93 4.30
N SER A 34 -2.34 -10.96 3.50
CA SER A 34 -2.34 -11.64 2.22
C SER A 34 -2.98 -13.02 2.41
N LYS A 35 -3.98 -13.36 1.58
CA LYS A 35 -4.51 -14.73 1.53
C LYS A 35 -3.48 -15.72 0.96
N ARG A 36 -2.37 -15.23 0.42
CA ARG A 36 -1.24 -16.05 -0.04
C ARG A 36 -0.28 -16.21 1.12
N ARG A 37 -0.04 -17.44 1.54
CA ARG A 37 1.00 -17.78 2.51
C ARG A 37 2.38 -17.58 1.85
N GLY A 38 2.95 -16.38 1.95
CA GLY A 38 4.37 -16.15 1.67
C GLY A 38 5.26 -16.73 2.77
N GLN A 39 6.44 -17.24 2.42
CA GLN A 39 7.50 -17.55 3.38
C GLN A 39 8.20 -16.24 3.76
N SER A 40 7.68 -15.53 4.75
CA SER A 40 8.41 -14.37 5.29
C SER A 40 9.60 -14.81 6.15
N VAL A 41 10.64 -13.98 6.22
CA VAL A 41 11.89 -14.24 6.94
C VAL A 41 11.78 -13.88 8.43
N GLU A 42 10.88 -12.96 8.79
CA GLU A 42 10.78 -12.45 10.16
C GLU A 42 9.72 -13.20 10.98
N PHE A 43 10.17 -13.82 12.08
CA PHE A 43 9.32 -14.48 13.06
C PHE A 43 8.48 -13.45 13.82
N GLU A 44 7.17 -13.66 13.89
CA GLU A 44 6.23 -12.78 14.59
C GLU A 44 5.89 -13.32 15.99
N ASP A 45 5.33 -14.53 16.05
CA ASP A 45 4.87 -15.15 17.30
C ASP A 45 4.63 -16.66 17.13
N TYR A 46 4.20 -17.32 18.20
CA TYR A 46 3.71 -18.69 18.23
C TYR A 46 2.20 -18.73 18.43
N ARG A 47 1.53 -19.69 17.78
CA ARG A 47 0.16 -20.09 18.18
C ARG A 47 0.04 -21.58 18.42
N ASN A 48 -0.97 -21.97 19.20
CA ASN A 48 -1.33 -23.37 19.34
C ASN A 48 -1.72 -23.96 17.97
N TYR A 49 -1.24 -25.17 17.72
CA TYR A 49 -1.67 -25.98 16.59
C TYR A 49 -3.17 -26.24 16.63
N VAL A 50 -3.84 -26.17 15.47
CA VAL A 50 -5.18 -26.71 15.27
C VAL A 50 -5.20 -27.73 14.12
N PRO A 51 -6.11 -28.72 14.14
CA PRO A 51 -6.25 -29.67 13.04
C PRO A 51 -6.43 -28.96 11.70
N GLY A 52 -5.61 -29.34 10.71
CA GLY A 52 -5.55 -28.70 9.39
C GLY A 52 -4.37 -27.74 9.21
N ASP A 53 -3.63 -27.44 10.27
CA ASP A 53 -2.37 -26.70 10.17
C ASP A 53 -1.26 -27.55 9.54
N ASP A 54 -0.38 -26.89 8.79
CA ASP A 54 0.76 -27.54 8.12
C ASP A 54 1.89 -27.78 9.12
N LEU A 55 2.17 -29.06 9.38
CA LEU A 55 3.17 -29.53 10.35
C LEU A 55 4.60 -29.06 10.05
N ARG A 56 4.89 -28.60 8.82
CA ARG A 56 6.20 -28.02 8.47
C ARG A 56 6.51 -26.74 9.25
N HIS A 57 5.48 -26.06 9.77
CA HIS A 57 5.64 -24.84 10.57
C HIS A 57 5.67 -25.11 12.07
N VAL A 58 5.67 -26.37 12.51
CA VAL A 58 5.78 -26.73 13.93
C VAL A 58 7.18 -26.39 14.44
N ASP A 59 7.25 -25.77 15.61
CA ASP A 59 8.50 -25.61 16.35
C ASP A 59 8.78 -26.85 17.19
N TRP A 60 9.66 -27.72 16.66
CA TRP A 60 10.06 -28.96 17.34
C TRP A 60 10.86 -28.72 18.63
N ASN A 61 11.54 -27.58 18.77
CA ASN A 61 12.26 -27.25 20.01
C ASN A 61 11.31 -26.87 21.14
N ILE A 62 10.24 -26.12 20.82
CA ILE A 62 9.20 -25.83 21.80
C ILE A 62 8.45 -27.11 22.17
N PHE A 63 8.13 -27.95 21.18
CA PHE A 63 7.50 -29.23 21.44
C PHE A 63 8.33 -30.09 22.41
N ALA A 64 9.66 -30.17 22.20
CA ALA A 64 10.54 -30.94 23.08
C ALA A 64 10.60 -30.41 24.53
N ARG A 65 10.25 -29.13 24.77
CA ARG A 65 10.29 -28.51 26.10
C ARG A 65 8.94 -28.48 26.81
N LEU A 66 7.87 -28.29 26.04
CA LEU A 66 6.52 -28.04 26.58
C LEU A 66 5.53 -29.16 26.27
N GLU A 67 5.93 -30.17 25.49
CA GLU A 67 5.11 -31.28 25.00
C GLU A 67 3.79 -30.82 24.34
N ARG A 68 3.84 -29.63 23.74
CA ARG A 68 2.70 -28.96 23.11
C ARG A 68 3.07 -28.49 21.71
N PHE A 69 2.16 -28.69 20.76
CA PHE A 69 2.37 -28.28 19.37
C PHE A 69 2.11 -26.78 19.21
N PHE A 70 3.15 -26.07 18.82
CA PHE A 70 3.09 -24.65 18.44
C PHE A 70 3.50 -24.48 16.98
N ILE A 71 2.76 -23.63 16.28
CA ILE A 71 3.02 -23.20 14.91
C ILE A 71 3.73 -21.84 14.95
N LYS A 72 4.83 -21.72 14.21
CA LYS A 72 5.51 -20.44 13.96
C LYS A 72 4.65 -19.56 13.08
N ILE A 73 4.38 -18.35 13.54
CA ILE A 73 3.78 -17.27 12.77
C ILE A 73 4.93 -16.38 12.28
N PHE A 74 4.92 -16.07 10.99
CA PHE A 74 5.87 -15.17 10.37
C PHE A 74 5.11 -13.92 9.93
N GLN A 75 5.72 -12.75 10.15
CA GLN A 75 5.13 -11.47 9.78
C GLN A 75 5.29 -11.30 8.27
N GLU A 76 4.20 -11.34 7.51
CA GLU A 76 4.26 -11.12 6.07
C GLU A 76 4.35 -9.62 5.76
N GLU A 77 5.47 -9.19 5.21
CA GLU A 77 5.62 -7.82 4.70
C GLU A 77 5.02 -7.75 3.29
N GLU A 78 3.86 -7.12 3.16
CA GLU A 78 3.26 -6.85 1.84
C GLU A 78 3.97 -5.64 1.18
N ASP A 79 4.93 -5.90 0.27
CA ASP A 79 5.50 -4.87 -0.60
C ASP A 79 4.52 -4.51 -1.73
N LEU A 80 3.63 -3.53 -1.47
CA LEU A 80 2.69 -3.07 -2.47
C LEU A 80 3.36 -2.08 -3.45
N SER A 81 3.20 -2.35 -4.74
CA SER A 81 3.64 -1.46 -5.82
C SER A 81 2.45 -0.79 -6.50
N VAL A 82 2.41 0.55 -6.45
CA VAL A 82 1.38 1.41 -7.02
C VAL A 82 1.89 2.03 -8.31
N HIS A 83 1.16 1.77 -9.41
CA HIS A 83 1.45 2.35 -10.72
C HIS A 83 0.34 3.31 -11.13
N ILE A 84 0.65 4.60 -11.21
CA ILE A 84 -0.28 5.62 -11.70
C ILE A 84 0.07 5.91 -13.15
N VAL A 85 -0.93 5.78 -14.04
CA VAL A 85 -0.79 6.16 -15.45
C VAL A 85 -1.77 7.30 -15.72
N LEU A 86 -1.24 8.47 -16.04
CA LEU A 86 -2.00 9.68 -16.32
C LEU A 86 -2.01 9.93 -17.83
N ASP A 87 -3.20 9.98 -18.43
CA ASP A 87 -3.35 10.49 -19.79
C ASP A 87 -3.23 12.02 -19.78
N ALA A 88 -2.36 12.55 -20.64
CA ALA A 88 -2.17 13.96 -20.94
C ALA A 88 -2.23 14.21 -22.46
N SER A 89 -2.99 13.38 -23.19
CA SER A 89 -3.36 13.62 -24.58
C SER A 89 -4.19 14.89 -24.73
N ALA A 90 -4.27 15.42 -25.96
CA ALA A 90 -5.06 16.62 -26.27
C ALA A 90 -6.54 16.51 -25.86
N SER A 91 -7.08 15.28 -25.79
CA SER A 91 -8.46 15.05 -25.35
C SER A 91 -8.71 15.45 -23.89
N MET A 92 -7.65 15.61 -23.08
CA MET A 92 -7.72 15.94 -21.66
C MET A 92 -7.90 17.43 -21.38
N ASP A 93 -7.82 18.29 -22.40
CA ASP A 93 -8.04 19.74 -22.28
C ASP A 93 -9.53 20.13 -22.23
N ALA A 94 -10.45 19.16 -22.34
CA ALA A 94 -11.87 19.46 -22.28
C ALA A 94 -12.35 19.77 -20.84
N GLY A 95 -13.23 20.77 -20.70
CA GLY A 95 -13.89 21.15 -19.44
C GLY A 95 -13.25 22.35 -18.73
N SER A 96 -13.97 22.91 -17.75
CA SER A 96 -13.46 23.96 -16.85
C SER A 96 -13.81 23.62 -15.39
N PRO A 97 -12.84 23.17 -14.57
CA PRO A 97 -11.44 22.89 -14.91
C PRO A 97 -11.30 21.71 -15.88
N SER A 98 -10.18 21.65 -16.61
CA SER A 98 -9.97 20.59 -17.61
C SER A 98 -9.85 19.21 -16.95
N LYS A 99 -10.21 18.15 -17.69
CA LYS A 99 -10.05 16.75 -17.25
C LYS A 99 -8.61 16.47 -16.81
N LEU A 100 -7.63 17.10 -17.45
CA LEU A 100 -6.22 16.98 -17.09
C LEU A 100 -5.96 17.47 -15.66
N VAL A 101 -6.52 18.63 -15.28
CA VAL A 101 -6.38 19.17 -13.92
C VAL A 101 -7.01 18.22 -12.88
N LEU A 102 -8.17 17.64 -13.19
CA LEU A 102 -8.79 16.64 -12.32
C LEU A 102 -7.96 15.36 -12.24
N GLY A 103 -7.39 14.90 -13.36
CA GLY A 103 -6.51 13.74 -13.42
C GLY A 103 -5.23 13.92 -12.61
N MET A 104 -4.59 15.09 -12.69
CA MET A 104 -3.47 15.48 -11.82
C MET A 104 -3.90 15.50 -10.35
N ARG A 105 -5.07 16.09 -10.06
CA ARG A 105 -5.90 15.94 -8.85
C ARG A 105 -5.74 14.56 -8.19
N LEU A 106 -6.26 13.58 -8.92
CA LEU A 106 -6.36 12.19 -8.50
C LEU A 106 -4.99 11.51 -8.41
N ALA A 107 -4.11 11.74 -9.38
CA ALA A 107 -2.77 11.17 -9.40
C ALA A 107 -1.95 11.61 -8.17
N MET A 108 -2.04 12.88 -7.78
CA MET A 108 -1.38 13.39 -6.58
C MET A 108 -1.99 12.81 -5.30
N ALA A 109 -3.32 12.74 -5.20
CA ALA A 109 -4.01 12.17 -4.05
C ALA A 109 -3.60 10.70 -3.81
N LEU A 110 -3.67 9.88 -4.87
CA LEU A 110 -3.30 8.46 -4.82
C LEU A 110 -1.79 8.28 -4.58
N GLY A 111 -0.96 9.11 -5.21
CA GLY A 111 0.48 9.08 -5.02
C GLY A 111 0.89 9.44 -3.59
N TYR A 112 0.24 10.43 -2.98
CA TYR A 112 0.45 10.80 -1.59
C TYR A 112 0.13 9.64 -0.64
N ILE A 113 -1.04 9.02 -0.79
CA ILE A 113 -1.46 7.87 0.02
C ILE A 113 -0.44 6.72 -0.10
N ALA A 114 0.02 6.42 -1.33
CA ALA A 114 1.03 5.39 -1.56
C ALA A 114 2.35 5.71 -0.83
N LEU A 115 2.84 6.94 -0.96
CA LEU A 115 4.10 7.36 -0.33
C LEU A 115 4.00 7.37 1.21
N VAL A 116 2.87 7.82 1.76
CA VAL A 116 2.61 7.82 3.21
C VAL A 116 2.57 6.41 3.79
N ASN A 117 2.02 5.45 3.04
CA ASN A 117 1.98 4.04 3.44
C ASN A 117 3.31 3.30 3.18
N ASN A 118 4.34 4.01 2.71
CA ASN A 118 5.63 3.43 2.32
C ASN A 118 5.54 2.41 1.16
N ASP A 119 4.47 2.49 0.36
CA ASP A 119 4.30 1.70 -0.86
C ASP A 119 5.28 2.19 -1.94
N ARG A 120 5.64 1.31 -2.88
CA ARG A 120 6.47 1.68 -4.03
C ARG A 120 5.61 2.37 -5.08
N LEU A 121 5.82 3.67 -5.32
CA LEU A 121 5.06 4.45 -6.31
C LEU A 121 5.84 4.61 -7.62
N SER A 122 5.18 4.37 -8.75
CA SER A 122 5.64 4.77 -10.08
C SER A 122 4.57 5.59 -10.79
N LEU A 123 4.94 6.68 -11.43
CA LEU A 123 4.04 7.53 -12.22
C LEU A 123 4.46 7.49 -13.69
N SER A 124 3.51 7.31 -14.60
CA SER A 124 3.73 7.40 -16.03
C SER A 124 2.73 8.37 -16.66
N ILE A 125 3.22 9.35 -17.42
CA ILE A 125 2.40 10.35 -18.11
C ILE A 125 2.44 10.03 -19.59
N PHE A 126 1.26 9.85 -20.19
CA PHE A 126 1.09 9.51 -21.60
C PHE A 126 0.63 10.73 -22.38
N THR A 127 1.42 11.20 -23.34
CA THR A 127 1.10 12.38 -24.17
C THR A 127 0.67 12.01 -25.58
N GLY A 128 0.13 10.80 -25.78
CA GLY A 128 -0.29 10.26 -27.08
C GLY A 128 0.85 9.57 -27.84
N ARG A 129 2.02 10.22 -27.98
CA ARG A 129 3.20 9.64 -28.66
C ARG A 129 4.35 9.29 -27.73
N HIS A 130 4.41 9.90 -26.56
CA HIS A 130 5.50 9.72 -25.60
C HIS A 130 4.98 9.28 -24.25
N LEU A 131 5.77 8.43 -23.58
CA LEU A 131 5.52 7.99 -22.21
C LEU A 131 6.66 8.54 -21.34
N HIS A 132 6.33 9.46 -20.45
CA HIS A 132 7.26 9.97 -19.45
C HIS A 132 7.08 9.20 -18.15
N ARG A 133 8.11 8.51 -17.67
CA ARG A 133 8.06 7.73 -16.43
C ARG A 133 8.85 8.42 -15.32
N LEU A 134 8.28 8.44 -14.13
CA LEU A 134 8.89 8.88 -12.89
C LEU A 134 8.84 7.73 -11.87
N GLY A 135 9.95 7.53 -11.15
CA GLY A 135 10.10 6.47 -10.15
C GLY A 135 10.70 5.16 -10.67
N PRO A 136 10.73 4.11 -9.82
CA PRO A 136 9.98 3.99 -8.56
C PRO A 136 10.54 4.87 -7.42
N VAL A 137 9.64 5.45 -6.63
CA VAL A 137 9.95 6.22 -5.41
C VAL A 137 9.21 5.60 -4.24
N ARG A 138 9.82 5.59 -3.05
CA ARG A 138 9.16 5.25 -1.79
C ARG A 138 9.13 6.48 -0.89
N GLY A 139 8.14 6.56 0.00
CA GLY A 139 8.13 7.56 1.05
C GLY A 139 9.40 7.50 1.90
N ARG A 140 9.91 8.65 2.34
CA ARG A 140 10.97 8.70 3.34
C ARG A 140 10.34 8.58 4.72
N ARG A 141 10.86 7.68 5.56
CA ARG A 141 10.67 7.74 7.02
C ARG A 141 11.32 9.00 7.58
#